data_AF-A0A1Y0CGD2-F1
#
_entry.id   AF-A0A1Y0CGD2-F1
#
_cell.length_a   1.000
_cell.length_b   1.000
_cell.length_c   1.000
_cell.angle_alpha   90.00
_cell.angle_beta   90.00
_cell.angle_gamma   90.00
#
_symmetry.space_group_name_H-M   'P 1'
#
loop_
_entity.id
_entity.type
_entity.pdbx_description
1 polymer ?
#
loop_
_entity_poly.entity_id
_entity_poly.type
_entity_poly.pdbx_seq_one_letter_code
_entity_poly.pdbx_strand_id
1 'polypeptide(L)'
;MRDAGLLNGPADGYYKKWLENAERRGVPPEVIVEIARRHHITPDSFKVLDGLEEVKDPDGKSYFLMPKGTTGAEARKAVLMTYILNCGTDYGAAPGKKDFAETPYSADEVQRIVDRQNANSFTYRDDVDFILNADGALMTTPNGMLMGMGGNWVQDQFSWMGGSTWGDIYMSNIDHSHGPADQLRQMVESGVSRGVGPDGVPRPGTLDLDKLLHHEERHSQQWAQKGHLGMLWALTSDWMGLERDAGLNDGGYEK
;
A
#
# COMPACT_ATOMS: atom_id res chain seq x y z
N MET A 1 -5.60 5.30 -26.11
CA MET A 1 -6.10 3.92 -25.85
C MET A 1 -6.75 3.26 -27.06
N ARG A 2 -7.81 3.85 -27.65
CA ARG A 2 -8.46 3.30 -28.86
C ARG A 2 -7.51 3.15 -30.04
N ASP A 3 -6.75 4.20 -30.35
CA ASP A 3 -5.77 4.21 -31.44
C ASP A 3 -4.66 3.17 -31.24
N ALA A 4 -4.39 2.79 -29.99
CA ALA A 4 -3.41 1.77 -29.64
C ALA A 4 -3.96 0.33 -29.71
N GLY A 5 -5.25 0.15 -30.03
CA GLY A 5 -5.95 -1.14 -30.07
C GLY A 5 -6.28 -1.74 -28.70
N LEU A 6 -6.21 -0.95 -27.63
CA LEU A 6 -6.33 -1.42 -26.24
C LEU A 6 -7.70 -1.22 -25.62
N LEU A 7 -8.62 -0.56 -26.33
CA LEU A 7 -9.97 -0.31 -25.87
C LEU A 7 -10.94 -0.32 -27.07
N ASN A 8 -11.94 -1.19 -27.01
CA ASN A 8 -13.02 -1.25 -27.98
C ASN A 8 -14.27 -0.61 -27.36
N GLY A 9 -14.51 0.67 -27.66
CA GLY A 9 -15.68 1.41 -27.16
C GLY A 9 -15.36 2.51 -26.12
N PRO A 10 -16.36 3.03 -25.39
CA PRO A 10 -16.14 3.95 -24.27
C PRO A 10 -15.45 3.25 -23.10
N ALA A 11 -14.62 3.99 -22.36
CA ALA A 11 -14.13 3.55 -21.07
C ALA A 11 -15.21 3.78 -20.01
N ASP A 12 -15.33 2.88 -19.05
CA ASP A 12 -16.25 2.95 -17.91
C ASP A 12 -15.55 2.58 -16.59
N GLY A 13 -16.28 2.73 -15.48
CA GLY A 13 -15.83 2.38 -14.13
C GLY A 13 -14.45 2.92 -13.76
N TYR A 14 -13.67 2.10 -13.05
CA TYR A 14 -12.33 2.45 -12.63
C TYR A 14 -11.31 2.52 -13.78
N TYR A 15 -11.57 1.88 -14.93
CA TYR A 15 -10.71 2.05 -16.10
C TYR A 15 -10.82 3.47 -16.68
N LYS A 16 -12.03 4.02 -16.75
CA LYS A 16 -12.23 5.44 -17.10
C LYS A 16 -11.54 6.35 -16.09
N LYS A 17 -11.72 6.07 -14.80
CA LYS A 17 -11.10 6.85 -13.71
C LYS A 17 -9.56 6.82 -13.76
N TRP A 18 -8.97 5.69 -14.16
CA TRP A 18 -7.53 5.59 -14.39
C TRP A 18 -7.07 6.56 -15.49
N LEU A 19 -7.78 6.62 -16.62
CA LEU A 19 -7.47 7.57 -17.70
C LEU A 19 -7.65 9.03 -17.27
N GLU A 20 -8.69 9.32 -16.48
CA GLU A 20 -8.93 10.66 -15.93
C GLU A 20 -7.86 11.07 -14.91
N ASN A 21 -7.39 10.14 -14.07
CA ASN A 21 -6.29 10.36 -13.15
C ASN A 21 -4.97 10.61 -13.90
N ALA A 22 -4.70 9.83 -14.95
CA ALA A 22 -3.53 10.01 -15.82
C ALA A 22 -3.52 11.40 -16.46
N GLU A 23 -4.65 11.84 -17.00
CA GLU A 23 -4.80 13.19 -17.58
C GLU A 23 -4.58 14.28 -16.53
N ARG A 24 -5.25 14.18 -15.37
CA ARG A 24 -5.13 15.14 -14.27
C ARG A 24 -3.68 15.29 -13.79
N ARG A 25 -2.92 14.21 -13.79
CA ARG A 25 -1.52 14.15 -13.33
C ARG A 25 -0.50 14.40 -14.44
N GLY A 26 -0.96 14.66 -15.66
CA GLY A 26 -0.08 14.89 -16.81
C GLY A 26 0.76 13.67 -17.21
N VAL A 27 0.28 12.45 -16.92
CA VAL A 27 0.96 11.23 -17.34
C VAL A 27 0.90 11.11 -18.87
N PRO A 28 2.04 10.98 -19.56
CA PRO A 28 2.05 10.88 -21.01
C PRO A 28 1.25 9.65 -21.52
N PRO A 29 0.44 9.78 -22.58
CA PRO A 29 -0.37 8.66 -23.09
C PRO A 29 0.44 7.41 -23.45
N GLU A 30 1.68 7.56 -23.88
CA GLU A 30 2.60 6.47 -24.18
C GLU A 30 2.90 5.60 -22.96
N VAL A 31 2.99 6.19 -21.76
CA VAL A 31 3.20 5.46 -20.51
C VAL A 31 1.99 4.59 -20.18
N ILE A 32 0.78 5.15 -20.35
CA ILE A 32 -0.49 4.42 -20.14
C ILE A 32 -0.62 3.25 -21.13
N VAL A 33 -0.29 3.49 -22.40
CA VAL A 33 -0.29 2.46 -23.45
C VAL A 33 0.73 1.36 -23.13
N GLU A 34 1.91 1.72 -22.65
CA GLU A 34 2.95 0.76 -22.31
C GLU A 34 2.55 -0.11 -21.11
N ILE A 35 2.06 0.49 -20.03
CA ILE A 35 1.54 -0.23 -18.85
C ILE A 35 0.46 -1.23 -19.30
N ALA A 36 -0.52 -0.76 -20.09
CA ALA A 36 -1.61 -1.61 -20.55
C ALA A 36 -1.15 -2.77 -21.45
N ARG A 37 -0.19 -2.54 -22.34
CA ARG A 37 0.36 -3.60 -23.20
C ARG A 37 1.18 -4.62 -22.42
N ARG A 38 2.12 -4.15 -21.62
CA ARG A 38 3.09 -5.00 -20.92
C ARG A 38 2.42 -5.86 -19.85
N HIS A 39 1.47 -5.27 -19.12
CA HIS A 39 0.80 -5.92 -17.99
C HIS A 39 -0.61 -6.40 -18.32
N HIS A 40 -0.99 -6.36 -19.60
CA HIS A 40 -2.31 -6.79 -20.10
C HIS A 40 -3.48 -6.13 -19.35
N ILE A 41 -3.36 -4.82 -19.07
CA ILE A 41 -4.41 -4.07 -18.36
C ILE A 41 -5.56 -3.77 -19.29
N THR A 42 -6.73 -4.30 -18.97
CA THR A 42 -7.99 -4.10 -19.67
C THR A 42 -9.02 -3.49 -18.71
N PRO A 43 -10.20 -3.06 -19.19
CA PRO A 43 -11.29 -2.68 -18.29
C PRO A 43 -11.62 -3.75 -17.24
N ASP A 44 -11.59 -5.04 -17.62
CA ASP A 44 -11.84 -6.17 -16.70
C ASP A 44 -10.78 -6.32 -15.61
N SER A 45 -9.56 -5.79 -15.81
CA SER A 45 -8.52 -5.80 -14.77
C SER A 45 -8.99 -5.06 -13.52
N PHE A 46 -9.72 -3.95 -13.68
CA PHE A 46 -10.16 -3.10 -12.57
C PHE A 46 -11.40 -3.62 -11.83
N LYS A 47 -12.13 -4.60 -12.36
CA LYS A 47 -13.33 -5.16 -11.71
C LYS A 47 -13.06 -5.74 -10.32
N VAL A 48 -11.80 -6.05 -9.99
CA VAL A 48 -11.42 -6.49 -8.64
C VAL A 48 -11.65 -5.40 -7.58
N LEU A 49 -11.73 -4.14 -7.98
CA LEU A 49 -12.04 -3.02 -7.09
C LEU A 49 -13.55 -2.81 -6.92
N ASP A 50 -14.39 -3.48 -7.74
CA ASP A 50 -15.84 -3.36 -7.63
C ASP A 50 -16.32 -4.01 -6.33
N GLY A 51 -17.11 -3.28 -5.55
CA GLY A 51 -17.61 -3.74 -4.26
C GLY A 51 -16.62 -3.57 -3.09
N LEU A 52 -15.38 -3.15 -3.35
CA LEU A 52 -14.49 -2.63 -2.32
C LEU A 52 -14.92 -1.20 -1.96
N GLU A 53 -14.81 -0.84 -0.69
CA GLU A 53 -15.09 0.52 -0.25
C GLU A 53 -13.90 1.43 -0.58
N GLU A 54 -14.12 2.41 -1.45
CA GLU A 54 -13.12 3.42 -1.77
C GLU A 54 -13.08 4.50 -0.67
N VAL A 55 -11.90 4.71 -0.09
CA VAL A 55 -11.60 5.82 0.82
C VAL A 55 -10.57 6.73 0.14
N LYS A 56 -10.75 8.05 0.27
CA LYS A 56 -9.84 9.03 -0.32
C LYS A 56 -9.07 9.80 0.73
N ASP A 57 -7.80 10.03 0.46
CA ASP A 57 -6.99 10.95 1.26
C ASP A 57 -7.22 12.42 0.83
N PRO A 58 -6.64 13.39 1.56
CA PRO A 58 -6.78 14.82 1.24
C PRO A 58 -6.31 15.21 -0.18
N ASP A 59 -5.38 14.46 -0.77
CA ASP A 59 -4.87 14.68 -2.13
C ASP A 59 -5.73 13.99 -3.21
N GLY A 60 -6.77 13.26 -2.78
CA GLY A 60 -7.72 12.56 -3.63
C GLY A 60 -7.26 11.18 -4.10
N LYS A 61 -6.14 10.66 -3.58
CA LYS A 61 -5.66 9.30 -3.85
C LYS A 61 -6.64 8.29 -3.28
N SER A 62 -6.86 7.22 -4.04
CA SER A 62 -7.81 6.17 -3.74
C SER A 62 -7.14 5.04 -2.97
N TYR A 63 -7.75 4.66 -1.86
CA TYR A 63 -7.47 3.47 -1.08
C TYR A 63 -8.72 2.59 -1.10
N PHE A 64 -8.57 1.28 -0.98
CA PHE A 64 -9.73 0.38 -0.99
C PHE A 64 -9.70 -0.57 0.20
N LEU A 65 -10.70 -0.45 1.06
CA LEU A 65 -10.90 -1.33 2.20
C LEU A 65 -11.47 -2.67 1.72
N MET A 66 -10.87 -3.77 2.20
CA MET A 66 -11.24 -5.12 1.81
C MET A 66 -12.39 -5.65 2.68
N PRO A 67 -13.46 -6.20 2.09
CA PRO A 67 -14.47 -6.91 2.84
C PRO A 67 -13.93 -8.24 3.39
N LYS A 68 -14.59 -8.77 4.42
CA LYS A 68 -14.31 -10.13 4.91
C LYS A 68 -14.51 -11.15 3.78
N GLY A 69 -13.63 -12.16 3.74
CA GLY A 69 -13.66 -13.20 2.72
C GLY A 69 -13.00 -12.84 1.39
N THR A 70 -12.40 -11.65 1.24
CA THR A 70 -11.52 -11.36 0.10
C THR A 70 -10.35 -12.34 0.10
N THR A 71 -10.17 -13.04 -1.01
CA THR A 71 -9.09 -14.01 -1.16
C THR A 71 -7.74 -13.31 -1.36
N GLY A 72 -6.66 -14.01 -1.05
CA GLY A 72 -5.29 -13.56 -1.34
C GLY A 72 -5.05 -13.12 -2.79
N ALA A 73 -5.62 -13.85 -3.75
CA ALA A 73 -5.48 -13.54 -5.17
C ALA A 73 -6.23 -12.26 -5.56
N GLU A 74 -7.43 -12.05 -5.01
CA GLU A 74 -8.19 -10.81 -5.18
C GLU A 74 -7.46 -9.64 -4.53
N ALA A 75 -6.96 -9.80 -3.30
CA ALA A 75 -6.17 -8.78 -2.62
C ALA A 75 -4.93 -8.38 -3.42
N ARG A 76 -4.15 -9.35 -3.91
CA ARG A 76 -2.96 -9.09 -4.75
C ARG A 76 -3.30 -8.27 -5.98
N LYS A 77 -4.36 -8.66 -6.69
CA LYS A 77 -4.81 -7.96 -7.89
C LYS A 77 -5.36 -6.57 -7.54
N ALA A 78 -6.12 -6.44 -6.46
CA ALA A 78 -6.65 -5.15 -5.98
C ALA A 78 -5.51 -4.19 -5.64
N VAL A 79 -4.48 -4.63 -4.93
CA VAL A 79 -3.29 -3.82 -4.62
C VAL A 79 -2.63 -3.27 -5.88
N LEU A 80 -2.39 -4.12 -6.88
CA LEU A 80 -1.79 -3.70 -8.15
C LEU A 80 -2.70 -2.70 -8.88
N MET A 81 -4.02 -2.97 -8.90
CA MET A 81 -4.96 -2.08 -9.57
C MET A 81 -5.13 -0.75 -8.86
N THR A 82 -5.00 -0.70 -7.54
CA THR A 82 -5.00 0.54 -6.76
C THR A 82 -3.80 1.41 -7.09
N TYR A 83 -2.60 0.84 -7.18
CA TYR A 83 -1.41 1.58 -7.65
C TYR A 83 -1.62 2.14 -9.07
N ILE A 84 -2.07 1.29 -10.00
CA ILE A 84 -2.30 1.69 -11.39
C ILE A 84 -3.35 2.80 -11.47
N LEU A 85 -4.47 2.66 -10.76
CA LEU A 85 -5.57 3.64 -10.73
C LEU A 85 -5.07 5.02 -10.30
N ASN A 86 -4.19 5.09 -9.31
CA ASN A 86 -3.72 6.34 -8.73
C ASN A 86 -2.71 7.09 -9.61
N CYS A 87 -2.07 6.43 -10.57
CA CYS A 87 -1.05 7.04 -11.43
C CYS A 87 0.13 7.62 -10.62
N GLY A 88 0.65 6.84 -9.67
CA GLY A 88 1.75 7.24 -8.78
C GLY A 88 1.29 7.75 -7.42
N THR A 89 2.25 8.24 -6.63
CA THR A 89 2.03 8.61 -5.22
C THR A 89 2.08 10.11 -4.94
N ASP A 90 2.66 10.90 -5.87
CA ASP A 90 2.96 12.33 -5.72
C ASP A 90 4.01 12.65 -4.65
N TYR A 91 4.75 11.64 -4.18
CA TYR A 91 5.77 11.79 -3.13
C TYR A 91 6.84 12.82 -3.50
N GLY A 92 7.24 12.87 -4.77
CA GLY A 92 8.19 13.85 -5.29
C GLY A 92 7.63 15.28 -5.29
N ALA A 93 6.32 15.46 -5.32
CA ALA A 93 5.63 16.75 -5.27
C ALA A 93 5.24 17.19 -3.86
N ALA A 94 5.25 16.27 -2.88
CA ALA A 94 4.91 16.57 -1.50
C ALA A 94 5.79 17.69 -0.89
N PRO A 95 5.23 18.59 -0.07
CA PRO A 95 5.98 19.64 0.59
C PRO A 95 6.94 19.09 1.66
N GLY A 96 8.08 19.75 1.82
CA GLY A 96 9.11 19.39 2.81
C GLY A 96 10.23 18.49 2.26
N LYS A 97 11.11 18.06 3.17
CA LYS A 97 12.22 17.15 2.85
C LYS A 97 11.64 15.77 2.51
N LYS A 98 12.05 15.23 1.36
CA LYS A 98 11.83 13.83 1.01
C LYS A 98 12.97 12.99 1.53
N ASP A 99 12.65 11.80 1.97
CA ASP A 99 13.63 10.82 2.44
C ASP A 99 14.37 10.18 1.26
N PHE A 100 13.74 10.13 0.08
CA PHE A 100 14.33 9.58 -1.15
C PHE A 100 13.69 10.15 -2.42
N ALA A 101 14.22 9.76 -3.58
CA ALA A 101 13.63 10.12 -4.88
C ALA A 101 12.41 9.24 -5.16
N GLU A 102 11.31 9.85 -5.64
CA GLU A 102 10.13 9.10 -6.08
C GLU A 102 10.47 8.25 -7.31
N THR A 103 10.03 6.99 -7.30
CA THR A 103 10.10 6.15 -8.50
C THR A 103 9.02 6.59 -9.50
N PRO A 104 9.37 6.89 -10.76
CA PRO A 104 8.39 7.37 -11.72
C PRO A 104 7.28 6.35 -12.03
N TYR A 105 6.05 6.85 -12.15
CA TYR A 105 4.92 6.05 -12.63
C TYR A 105 5.20 5.53 -14.05
N SER A 106 5.42 4.22 -14.19
CA SER A 106 5.89 3.59 -15.41
C SER A 106 5.55 2.10 -15.45
N ALA A 107 5.68 1.48 -16.63
CA ALA A 107 5.53 0.03 -16.76
C ALA A 107 6.62 -0.76 -16.02
N ASP A 108 7.82 -0.19 -15.85
CA ASP A 108 8.89 -0.78 -15.04
C ASP A 108 8.51 -0.78 -13.55
N GLU A 109 7.91 0.31 -13.06
CA GLU A 109 7.48 0.40 -11.67
C GLU A 109 6.31 -0.56 -11.36
N VAL A 110 5.37 -0.71 -12.30
CA VAL A 110 4.32 -1.74 -12.20
C VAL A 110 4.95 -3.14 -12.14
N GLN A 111 5.98 -3.42 -12.95
CA GLN A 111 6.69 -4.70 -12.91
C GLN A 111 7.40 -4.91 -11.58
N ARG A 112 8.06 -3.88 -11.02
CA ARG A 112 8.71 -3.95 -9.72
C ARG A 112 7.73 -4.33 -8.61
N ILE A 113 6.52 -3.75 -8.62
CA ILE A 113 5.46 -4.13 -7.67
C ILE A 113 5.04 -5.59 -7.89
N VAL A 114 4.80 -6.02 -9.13
CA VAL A 114 4.46 -7.42 -9.45
C VAL A 114 5.53 -8.40 -8.93
N ASP A 115 6.80 -8.09 -9.12
CA ASP A 115 7.93 -8.90 -8.68
C ASP A 115 8.03 -8.93 -7.15
N ARG A 116 7.84 -7.79 -6.48
CA ARG A 116 7.78 -7.69 -5.02
C ARG A 116 6.62 -8.52 -4.45
N GLN A 117 5.43 -8.45 -5.05
CA GLN A 117 4.28 -9.27 -4.66
C GLN A 117 4.54 -10.78 -4.81
N ASN A 118 5.31 -11.18 -5.83
CA ASN A 118 5.70 -12.59 -6.02
C ASN A 118 6.70 -13.05 -4.96
N ALA A 119 7.71 -12.23 -4.67
CA ALA A 119 8.72 -12.50 -3.64
C ALA A 119 8.08 -12.57 -2.24
N ASN A 120 7.11 -11.70 -1.98
CA ASN A 120 6.31 -11.67 -0.75
C ASN A 120 4.99 -12.47 -0.87
N SER A 121 4.96 -13.52 -1.70
CA SER A 121 3.71 -14.26 -1.98
C SER A 121 3.05 -14.88 -0.76
N PHE A 122 3.79 -15.12 0.33
CA PHE A 122 3.25 -15.59 1.61
C PHE A 122 2.22 -14.61 2.20
N THR A 123 2.44 -13.29 2.03
CA THR A 123 1.51 -12.24 2.44
C THR A 123 0.12 -12.48 1.85
N TYR A 124 0.06 -12.72 0.54
CA TYR A 124 -1.19 -12.91 -0.16
C TYR A 124 -1.75 -14.32 0.06
N ARG A 125 -0.90 -15.34 0.08
CA ARG A 125 -1.33 -16.74 0.22
C ARG A 125 -1.88 -17.06 1.60
N ASP A 126 -1.23 -16.54 2.65
CA ASP A 126 -1.44 -16.99 4.03
C ASP A 126 -2.06 -15.88 4.90
N ASP A 127 -1.54 -14.65 4.81
CA ASP A 127 -1.86 -13.60 5.81
C ASP A 127 -3.16 -12.85 5.51
N VAL A 128 -3.48 -12.58 4.25
CA VAL A 128 -4.70 -11.83 3.86
C VAL A 128 -5.96 -12.49 4.42
N ASP A 129 -6.15 -13.78 4.14
CA ASP A 129 -7.34 -14.52 4.56
C ASP A 129 -7.37 -14.67 6.09
N PHE A 130 -6.21 -14.89 6.71
CA PHE A 130 -6.08 -14.97 8.17
C PHE A 130 -6.52 -13.67 8.85
N ILE A 131 -6.05 -12.51 8.39
CA ILE A 131 -6.36 -11.20 8.99
C ILE A 131 -7.83 -10.84 8.79
N LEU A 132 -8.37 -11.03 7.58
CA LEU A 132 -9.75 -10.67 7.26
C LEU A 132 -10.79 -11.58 7.93
N ASN A 133 -10.45 -12.85 8.16
CA ASN A 133 -11.31 -13.78 8.89
C ASN A 133 -11.20 -13.65 10.41
N ALA A 134 -10.12 -13.01 10.90
CA ALA A 134 -10.06 -12.52 12.26
C ALA A 134 -10.90 -11.22 12.41
N ASP A 135 -10.74 -10.53 13.54
CA ASP A 135 -11.29 -9.20 13.75
C ASP A 135 -10.36 -8.09 13.20
N GLY A 136 -9.55 -8.40 12.18
CA GLY A 136 -8.67 -7.46 11.49
C GLY A 136 -9.33 -6.77 10.28
N ALA A 137 -8.63 -5.79 9.73
CA ALA A 137 -8.99 -5.10 8.50
C ALA A 137 -7.74 -4.88 7.63
N LEU A 138 -7.94 -4.94 6.30
CA LEU A 138 -6.91 -4.66 5.31
C LEU A 138 -7.41 -3.66 4.27
N MET A 139 -6.50 -2.85 3.77
CA MET A 139 -6.75 -1.83 2.77
C MET A 139 -5.60 -1.81 1.74
N THR A 140 -5.94 -1.62 0.48
CA THR A 140 -4.94 -1.36 -0.58
C THR A 140 -4.45 0.08 -0.51
N THR A 141 -3.18 0.30 -0.82
CA THR A 141 -2.54 1.63 -0.79
C THR A 141 -2.10 2.08 -2.19
N PRO A 142 -1.98 3.40 -2.42
CA PRO A 142 -1.41 3.97 -3.64
C PRO A 142 0.05 3.57 -3.93
N ASN A 143 0.79 3.07 -2.93
CA ASN A 143 2.19 2.62 -3.03
C ASN A 143 2.30 1.15 -3.51
N GLY A 144 1.15 0.53 -3.82
CA GLY A 144 1.09 -0.83 -4.34
C GLY A 144 1.35 -1.89 -3.27
N MET A 145 1.11 -1.60 -1.99
CA MET A 145 1.16 -2.56 -0.87
C MET A 145 -0.15 -2.56 -0.06
N LEU A 146 -0.25 -3.42 0.94
CA LEU A 146 -1.37 -3.44 1.89
C LEU A 146 -1.06 -2.61 3.14
N MET A 147 -2.10 -2.02 3.72
CA MET A 147 -2.09 -1.46 5.06
C MET A 147 -3.15 -2.17 5.90
N GLY A 148 -2.80 -2.58 7.11
CA GLY A 148 -3.63 -3.41 7.97
C GLY A 148 -3.70 -2.97 9.42
N MET A 149 -4.72 -3.47 10.11
CA MET A 149 -4.91 -3.29 11.55
C MET A 149 -5.72 -4.45 12.15
N GLY A 150 -5.37 -4.90 13.36
CA GLY A 150 -6.09 -5.98 14.09
C GLY A 150 -5.67 -7.41 13.69
N GLY A 151 -5.92 -8.39 14.58
CA GLY A 151 -5.67 -9.82 14.34
C GLY A 151 -4.92 -10.50 15.50
N ASN A 152 -5.66 -11.16 16.39
CA ASN A 152 -5.27 -11.52 17.77
C ASN A 152 -4.26 -12.70 17.92
N TRP A 153 -3.20 -12.80 17.11
CA TRP A 153 -2.05 -13.69 17.38
C TRP A 153 -0.77 -13.13 16.78
N VAL A 154 -0.75 -12.78 15.49
CA VAL A 154 0.46 -12.23 14.84
C VAL A 154 0.88 -10.92 15.50
N GLN A 155 -0.06 -10.17 16.08
CA GLN A 155 0.21 -8.95 16.85
C GLN A 155 1.17 -9.17 18.04
N ASP A 156 0.98 -10.21 18.87
CA ASP A 156 1.81 -10.43 20.08
C ASP A 156 3.30 -10.71 19.78
N GLN A 157 3.65 -11.22 18.60
CA GLN A 157 5.04 -11.48 18.22
C GLN A 157 5.77 -10.23 17.70
N PHE A 158 5.04 -9.20 17.23
CA PHE A 158 5.62 -8.05 16.52
C PHE A 158 5.30 -6.68 17.17
N SER A 159 4.60 -6.65 18.31
CA SER A 159 4.24 -5.44 19.08
C SER A 159 5.40 -4.58 19.62
N TRP A 160 6.65 -4.78 19.20
CA TRP A 160 7.79 -4.09 19.82
C TRP A 160 8.06 -2.66 19.33
N MET A 161 7.50 -2.16 18.21
CA MET A 161 7.92 -0.83 17.65
C MET A 161 6.85 -0.02 16.86
N GLY A 162 5.65 0.22 17.40
CA GLY A 162 4.73 1.25 16.86
C GLY A 162 4.06 0.96 15.49
N GLY A 163 4.42 -0.14 14.83
CA GLY A 163 3.92 -0.61 13.54
C GLY A 163 5.05 -1.37 12.85
N SER A 164 4.77 -2.32 11.97
CA SER A 164 5.84 -3.03 11.25
C SER A 164 5.35 -3.56 9.92
N THR A 165 6.19 -3.45 8.90
CA THR A 165 5.96 -4.11 7.63
C THR A 165 6.28 -5.60 7.71
N TRP A 166 5.29 -6.42 7.36
CA TRP A 166 5.35 -7.88 7.26
C TRP A 166 5.10 -8.31 5.82
N GLY A 167 6.16 -8.69 5.11
CA GLY A 167 6.09 -8.95 3.68
C GLY A 167 5.59 -7.73 2.93
N ASP A 168 4.38 -7.79 2.37
CA ASP A 168 3.75 -6.69 1.64
C ASP A 168 2.60 -5.99 2.39
N ILE A 169 2.52 -6.16 3.72
CA ILE A 169 1.54 -5.48 4.61
C ILE A 169 2.27 -4.58 5.59
N TYR A 170 1.94 -3.29 5.61
CA TYR A 170 2.21 -2.43 6.76
C TYR A 170 1.13 -2.65 7.83
N MET A 171 1.51 -3.17 8.99
CA MET A 171 0.59 -3.37 10.11
C MET A 171 0.70 -2.21 11.10
N SER A 172 -0.36 -1.40 11.21
CA SER A 172 -0.43 -0.31 12.17
C SER A 172 -0.71 -0.85 13.58
N ASN A 173 0.14 -0.48 14.55
CA ASN A 173 0.02 -0.96 15.92
C ASN A 173 -0.98 -0.10 16.71
N ILE A 174 -2.27 -0.36 16.51
CA ILE A 174 -3.34 0.23 17.32
C ILE A 174 -3.93 -0.89 18.18
N ASP A 175 -3.26 -1.14 19.30
CA ASP A 175 -3.63 -2.18 20.26
C ASP A 175 -5.07 -1.95 20.78
N HIS A 176 -5.85 -3.03 20.83
CA HIS A 176 -7.21 -3.08 21.38
C HIS A 176 -8.27 -2.08 20.87
N SER A 177 -8.04 -1.37 19.76
CA SER A 177 -9.09 -0.46 19.26
C SER A 177 -10.29 -1.23 18.69
N HIS A 178 -11.49 -0.85 19.12
CA HIS A 178 -12.71 -1.27 18.46
C HIS A 178 -12.79 -0.60 17.08
N GLY A 179 -13.03 -1.39 16.04
CA GLY A 179 -13.23 -0.92 14.66
C GLY A 179 -11.95 -0.67 13.84
N PRO A 180 -11.12 -1.70 13.54
CA PRO A 180 -9.92 -1.53 12.71
C PRO A 180 -10.18 -0.89 11.34
N ALA A 181 -11.30 -1.23 10.71
CA ALA A 181 -11.74 -0.60 9.46
C ALA A 181 -11.97 0.91 9.61
N ASP A 182 -12.63 1.35 10.70
CA ASP A 182 -12.87 2.77 10.95
C ASP A 182 -11.59 3.54 11.22
N GLN A 183 -10.61 2.91 11.87
CA GLN A 183 -9.30 3.51 12.08
C GLN A 183 -8.53 3.66 10.76
N LEU A 184 -8.54 2.64 9.90
CA LEU A 184 -7.93 2.74 8.57
C LEU A 184 -8.57 3.86 7.74
N ARG A 185 -9.90 3.99 7.76
CA ARG A 185 -10.62 5.11 7.13
C ARG A 185 -10.11 6.44 7.66
N GLN A 186 -10.12 6.61 8.98
CA GLN A 186 -9.71 7.85 9.62
C GLN A 186 -8.24 8.21 9.39
N MET A 187 -7.34 7.22 9.27
CA MET A 187 -5.94 7.46 8.89
C MET A 187 -5.88 8.05 7.48
N VAL A 188 -6.51 7.39 6.51
CA VAL A 188 -6.54 7.84 5.11
C VAL A 188 -7.17 9.21 4.97
N GLU A 189 -8.36 9.42 5.51
CA GLU A 189 -9.09 10.69 5.42
C GLU A 189 -8.32 11.87 6.03
N SER A 190 -7.52 11.61 7.07
CA SER A 190 -6.69 12.63 7.71
C SER A 190 -5.34 12.87 7.02
N GLY A 191 -4.89 11.94 6.16
CA GLY A 191 -3.58 11.99 5.52
C GLY A 191 -2.40 11.84 6.47
N VAL A 192 -2.62 11.48 7.74
CA VAL A 192 -1.57 11.32 8.75
C VAL A 192 -1.63 9.96 9.42
N SER A 193 -0.48 9.48 9.87
CA SER A 193 -0.41 8.30 10.71
C SER A 193 -1.20 8.50 12.00
N ARG A 194 -1.66 7.41 12.58
CA ARG A 194 -2.31 7.42 13.89
C ARG A 194 -1.52 6.56 14.84
N GLY A 195 -1.36 7.05 16.06
CA GLY A 195 -0.76 6.32 17.16
C GLY A 195 -1.76 6.15 18.28
N VAL A 196 -1.54 5.15 19.12
CA VAL A 196 -2.27 4.98 20.36
C VAL A 196 -1.42 5.51 21.50
N GLY A 197 -1.98 6.45 22.27
CA GLY A 197 -1.34 6.90 23.51
C GLY A 197 -1.44 5.82 24.61
N PRO A 198 -0.77 6.00 25.76
CA PRO A 198 -0.83 5.04 26.87
C PRO A 198 -2.25 4.76 27.40
N ASP A 199 -3.23 5.60 27.04
CA ASP A 199 -4.63 5.48 27.41
C ASP A 199 -5.48 4.67 26.42
N GLY A 200 -4.86 4.05 25.41
CA GLY A 200 -5.58 3.20 24.45
C GLY A 200 -6.42 3.99 23.43
N VAL A 201 -6.40 5.32 23.48
CA VAL A 201 -7.19 6.18 22.58
C VAL A 201 -6.38 6.50 21.32
N PRO A 202 -6.86 6.13 20.13
CA PRO A 202 -6.22 6.49 18.87
C PRO A 202 -6.22 8.01 18.68
N ARG A 203 -5.06 8.58 18.38
CA ARG A 203 -4.89 10.02 18.12
C ARG A 203 -4.18 10.22 16.77
N PRO A 204 -4.53 11.29 16.03
CA PRO A 204 -3.72 11.73 14.89
C PRO A 204 -2.28 11.98 15.34
N GLY A 205 -1.35 11.36 14.62
CA GLY A 205 0.07 11.67 14.72
C GLY A 205 0.41 12.92 13.91
N THR A 206 1.70 13.19 13.78
CA THR A 206 2.24 14.28 12.96
C THR A 206 2.93 13.78 11.70
N LEU A 207 3.08 12.46 11.55
CA LEU A 207 3.75 11.87 10.39
C LEU A 207 2.77 11.78 9.23
N ASP A 208 3.15 12.36 8.11
CA ASP A 208 2.42 12.25 6.84
C ASP A 208 2.28 10.78 6.41
N LEU A 209 1.06 10.37 6.05
CA LEU A 209 0.76 8.98 5.72
C LEU A 209 1.48 8.53 4.44
N ASP A 210 1.63 9.41 3.44
CA ASP A 210 2.34 9.07 2.21
C ASP A 210 3.83 8.82 2.50
N LYS A 211 4.45 9.68 3.33
CA LYS A 211 5.83 9.47 3.79
C LYS A 211 6.00 8.15 4.56
N LEU A 212 5.07 7.86 5.47
CA LEU A 212 5.08 6.60 6.21
C LEU A 212 4.98 5.41 5.26
N LEU A 213 3.98 5.37 4.39
CA LEU A 213 3.78 4.25 3.46
C LEU A 213 4.96 4.06 2.51
N HIS A 214 5.63 5.14 2.11
CA HIS A 214 6.86 5.08 1.34
C HIS A 214 8.02 4.43 2.09
N HIS A 215 8.18 4.76 3.37
CA HIS A 215 9.15 4.09 4.22
C HIS A 215 8.84 2.59 4.40
N GLU A 216 7.58 2.26 4.68
CA GLU A 216 7.11 0.89 4.84
C GLU A 216 7.25 0.07 3.54
N GLU A 217 7.07 0.72 2.39
CA GLU A 217 7.29 0.12 1.07
C GLU A 217 8.75 -0.32 0.88
N ARG A 218 9.74 0.40 1.45
CA ARG A 218 11.14 -0.03 1.46
C ARG A 218 11.37 -1.24 2.36
N HIS A 219 10.69 -1.34 3.49
CA HIS A 219 10.73 -2.57 4.28
C HIS A 219 10.12 -3.75 3.52
N SER A 220 9.05 -3.53 2.75
CA SER A 220 8.50 -4.57 1.87
C SER A 220 9.50 -5.00 0.79
N GLN A 221 10.27 -4.06 0.24
CA GLN A 221 11.39 -4.38 -0.66
C GLN A 221 12.49 -5.18 0.05
N GLN A 222 12.83 -4.86 1.30
CA GLN A 222 13.81 -5.62 2.09
C GLN A 222 13.33 -7.06 2.35
N TRP A 223 12.03 -7.27 2.63
CA TRP A 223 11.43 -8.61 2.70
C TRP A 223 11.59 -9.36 1.37
N ALA A 224 11.29 -8.71 0.25
CA ALA A 224 11.40 -9.33 -1.08
C ALA A 224 12.86 -9.71 -1.42
N GLN A 225 13.83 -8.88 -1.03
CA GLN A 225 15.25 -9.11 -1.30
C GLN A 225 15.87 -10.18 -0.40
N LYS A 226 15.55 -10.16 0.90
CA LYS A 226 16.14 -11.07 1.91
C LYS A 226 15.39 -12.40 1.99
N GLY A 227 14.14 -12.42 1.52
CA GLY A 227 13.20 -13.52 1.74
C GLY A 227 12.81 -13.64 3.21
N HIS A 228 11.80 -14.47 3.48
CA HIS A 228 11.19 -14.57 4.81
C HIS A 228 12.20 -14.86 5.95
N LEU A 229 13.03 -15.90 5.80
CA LEU A 229 14.02 -16.27 6.81
C LEU A 229 15.15 -15.23 6.95
N GLY A 230 15.60 -14.65 5.83
CA GLY A 230 16.66 -13.65 5.84
C GLY A 230 16.22 -12.35 6.50
N MET A 231 14.96 -11.95 6.32
CA MET A 231 14.41 -10.78 6.98
C MET A 231 14.21 -11.02 8.48
N LEU A 232 13.69 -12.19 8.89
CA LEU A 232 13.60 -12.54 10.32
C LEU A 232 14.98 -12.53 11.01
N TRP A 233 16.01 -13.04 10.33
CA TRP A 233 17.38 -12.94 10.83
C TRP A 233 17.84 -11.48 10.94
N ALA A 234 17.58 -10.64 9.93
CA ALA A 234 17.97 -9.23 9.95
C ALA A 234 17.24 -8.45 11.06
N LEU A 235 15.95 -8.70 11.29
CA LEU A 235 15.19 -8.07 12.37
C LEU A 235 15.76 -8.38 13.77
N THR A 236 16.38 -9.55 13.95
CA THR A 236 17.00 -9.92 15.24
C THR A 236 18.46 -9.50 15.36
N SER A 237 19.18 -9.41 14.25
CA SER A 237 20.64 -9.18 14.25
C SER A 237 21.07 -7.76 13.89
N ASP A 238 20.28 -7.02 13.11
CA ASP A 238 20.62 -5.68 12.59
C ASP A 238 19.37 -4.83 12.26
N TRP A 239 18.45 -4.72 13.21
CA TRP A 239 17.22 -3.95 12.98
C TRP A 239 17.50 -2.46 12.69
N MET A 240 18.48 -1.85 13.37
CA MET A 240 18.86 -0.44 13.14
C MET A 240 19.41 -0.22 11.73
N GLY A 241 20.10 -1.21 11.15
CA GLY A 241 20.54 -1.17 9.76
C GLY A 241 19.35 -1.14 8.79
N LEU A 242 18.31 -1.94 9.06
CA LEU A 242 17.09 -1.95 8.24
C LEU A 242 16.38 -0.60 8.25
N GLU A 243 16.22 0.03 9.42
CA GLU A 243 15.59 1.34 9.58
C GLU A 243 16.37 2.45 8.87
N ARG A 244 17.70 2.46 9.01
CA ARG A 244 18.58 3.42 8.32
C ARG A 244 18.50 3.28 6.81
N ASP A 245 18.47 2.04 6.32
CA ASP A 245 18.31 1.73 4.90
C ASP A 245 16.90 2.08 4.39
N ALA A 246 15.88 2.07 5.25
CA ALA A 246 14.51 2.49 4.94
C ALA A 246 14.31 4.03 5.05
N GLY A 247 15.18 4.72 5.78
CA GLY A 247 15.47 6.15 5.56
C GLY A 247 14.48 7.17 6.11
N LEU A 248 13.62 6.84 7.08
CA LEU A 248 12.73 7.84 7.70
C LEU A 248 13.55 8.87 8.50
N ASN A 249 13.73 10.08 7.97
CA ASN A 249 14.48 11.13 8.69
C ASN A 249 13.67 11.77 9.85
N ASP A 250 12.33 11.72 9.78
CA ASP A 250 11.44 12.49 10.68
C ASP A 250 10.63 11.59 11.65
N GLY A 251 11.01 10.31 11.81
CA GLY A 251 10.21 9.28 12.52
C GLY A 251 10.54 9.00 14.00
N GLY A 252 11.52 9.67 14.62
CA GLY A 252 11.75 9.58 16.07
C GLY A 252 12.77 8.54 16.57
N TYR A 253 13.62 7.98 15.70
CA TYR A 253 14.67 7.03 16.10
C TYR A 253 16.10 7.60 16.14
N GLU A 254 16.29 8.90 15.89
CA GLU A 254 17.49 9.61 16.33
C GLU A 254 17.17 10.39 17.62
N LYS A 255 17.66 9.86 18.75
CA LYS A 255 18.05 10.65 19.92
C LYS A 255 19.53 10.46 20.17
#